data_AF-A0A7W8BH58-F1
#
_entry.id   AF-A0A7W8BH58-F1
#
_cell.length_a   1.000
_cell.length_b   1.000
_cell.length_c   1.000
_cell.angle_alpha   90.00
_cell.angle_beta   90.00
_cell.angle_gamma   90.00
#
_symmetry.space_group_name_H-M   'P 1'
#
loop_
_entity.id
_entity.type
_entity.pdbx_description
1 polymer ?
#
loop_
_entity_poly.entity_id
_entity_poly.type
_entity_poly.pdbx_seq_one_letter_code
_entity_poly.pdbx_strand_id
1 'polypeptide(L)' 'ANGEVHALRGPHFASMQFHAESVLTQDGPRIVGNLLAGLVEKVPVA' A
#
# COMPACT_ATOMS: atom_id res chain seq x y z
N ALA A 1 2.98 -20.34 -4.02
CA ALA A 1 3.13 -18.98 -4.58
C ALA A 1 3.53 -19.13 -6.03
N ASN A 2 2.63 -18.76 -6.94
CA ASN A 2 2.73 -18.96 -8.39
C ASN A 2 3.45 -17.83 -9.14
N GLY A 3 4.03 -16.87 -8.41
CA GLY A 3 4.66 -15.68 -9.00
C GLY A 3 3.70 -14.51 -9.21
N GLU A 4 2.44 -14.61 -8.77
CA GLU A 4 1.55 -13.46 -8.76
C GLU A 4 2.05 -12.36 -7.82
N VAL A 5 1.94 -11.11 -8.29
CA VAL A 5 2.36 -9.93 -7.55
C VAL A 5 1.14 -9.26 -6.95
N HIS A 6 1.10 -9.15 -5.63
CA HIS A 6 -0.04 -8.57 -4.92
C HIS A 6 0.17 -7.10 -4.52
N ALA A 7 1.42 -6.64 -4.46
CA ALA A 7 1.77 -5.27 -4.11
C ALA A 7 3.20 -4.93 -4.53
N LEU A 8 3.48 -3.64 -4.74
CA LEU A 8 4.82 -3.10 -4.96
C LEU A 8 5.06 -1.92 -4.03
N ARG A 9 6.32 -1.70 -3.65
CA ARG A 9 6.78 -0.51 -2.93
C ARG A 9 8.05 0.02 -3.58
N GLY A 10 7.99 1.24 -4.06
CA GLY A 10 9.14 1.99 -4.53
C GLY A 10 9.49 3.15 -3.60
N PRO A 11 10.56 3.90 -3.90
CA PRO A 11 10.96 5.08 -3.12
C PRO A 11 9.85 6.14 -3.01
N HIS A 12 9.04 6.29 -4.06
CA HIS A 12 8.03 7.36 -4.18
C HIS A 12 6.64 6.83 -4.57
N PHE A 13 6.41 5.52 -4.51
CA PHE A 13 5.11 4.94 -4.82
C PHE A 13 4.85 3.64 -4.05
N ALA A 14 3.58 3.31 -3.89
CA ALA A 14 3.11 2.03 -3.41
C ALA A 14 1.90 1.61 -4.25
N SER A 15 1.78 0.32 -4.54
CA SER A 15 0.63 -0.23 -5.27
C SER A 15 0.15 -1.53 -4.63
N MET A 16 -1.10 -1.88 -4.91
CA MET A 16 -1.71 -3.15 -4.52
C MET A 16 -2.59 -3.65 -5.67
N GLN A 17 -2.64 -4.96 -5.84
CA GLN A 17 -3.48 -5.61 -6.86
C GLN A 17 -4.92 -5.80 -6.37
N PHE A 18 -5.11 -5.94 -5.06
CA PHE A 18 -6.42 -6.13 -4.44
C PHE A 18 -7.07 -4.79 -4.07
N HIS A 19 -8.36 -4.84 -3.74
CA HIS A 19 -9.14 -3.68 -3.31
C HIS A 19 -9.15 -3.58 -1.78
N ALA A 20 -8.35 -2.68 -1.21
CA ALA A 20 -8.34 -2.47 0.24
C ALA A 20 -9.66 -1.91 0.77
N GLU A 21 -10.43 -1.23 -0.08
CA GLU A 21 -11.75 -0.66 0.21
C GLU A 21 -12.89 -1.68 0.22
N SER A 22 -12.65 -2.89 -0.26
CA SER A 22 -13.67 -3.93 -0.33
C SER A 22 -14.14 -4.37 1.06
N VAL A 23 -15.44 -4.65 1.20
CA VAL A 23 -16.02 -5.26 2.42
C VAL A 23 -15.41 -6.64 2.73
N LEU A 24 -14.83 -7.29 1.73
CA LEU A 24 -14.16 -8.58 1.87
C LEU A 24 -12.72 -8.44 2.39
N THR A 25 -12.16 -7.24 2.39
CA THR A 25 -10.79 -7.00 2.83
C THR A 25 -10.76 -6.66 4.31
N GLN A 26 -10.09 -7.51 5.09
CA GLN A 26 -9.88 -7.27 6.51
C GLN A 26 -8.93 -6.08 6.70
N ASP A 27 -9.28 -5.17 7.62
CA ASP A 27 -8.49 -3.99 7.99
C ASP A 27 -8.11 -3.05 6.84
N GLY A 28 -8.96 -2.93 5.82
CA GLY A 28 -8.76 -2.05 4.66
C GLY A 28 -8.17 -0.67 4.96
N PRO A 29 -8.78 0.12 5.86
CA PRO A 29 -8.26 1.44 6.23
C PRO A 29 -6.83 1.43 6.79
N ARG A 30 -6.47 0.41 7.59
CA ARG A 30 -5.11 0.26 8.15
C ARG A 30 -4.11 -0.04 7.04
N ILE A 31 -4.49 -0.86 6.05
CA ILE A 31 -3.63 -1.18 4.91
C ILE A 31 -3.31 0.10 4.12
N VAL A 32 -4.33 0.87 3.74
CA VAL A 32 -4.16 2.12 2.99
C VAL A 32 -3.33 3.12 3.81
N GLY A 33 -3.66 3.30 5.09
CA GLY A 33 -2.94 4.21 5.99
C GLY A 33 -1.44 3.91 6.06
N ASN A 34 -1.07 2.65 6.21
CA ASN A 34 0.34 2.24 6.27
C ASN A 34 1.09 2.45 4.94
N LEU A 35 0.41 2.28 3.80
CA LEU A 35 1.01 2.55 2.49
C LEU A 35 1.26 4.04 2.30
N LEU A 36 0.30 4.88 2.69
CA LEU A 36 0.44 6.34 2.63
C LEU A 36 1.53 6.83 3.59
N ALA A 37 1.51 6.41 4.85
CA ALA A 37 2.53 6.77 5.84
C ALA A 37 3.96 6.48 5.34
N GLY A 38 4.16 5.29 4.78
CA GLY A 38 5.45 4.90 4.21
C GLY A 38 5.89 5.72 2.98
N LEU A 39 4.99 6.46 2.34
CA LEU A 39 5.31 7.41 1.27
C LEU A 39 5.71 8.77 1.83
N VAL A 40 4.94 9.31 2.78
CA VAL A 40 5.24 10.63 3.36
C VAL A 40 6.46 10.62 4.28
N GLU A 41 6.73 9.54 5.01
CA GLU A 41 7.95 9.43 5.84
C GLU A 41 9.25 9.47 5.03
N LYS A 42 9.20 9.10 3.74
CA LYS A 42 10.37 9.01 2.86
C LYS A 42 10.61 10.26 2.01
N VAL A 43 9.71 11.24 2.08
CA VAL A 43 9.88 12.53 1.39
C VAL A 43 10.48 13.52 2.41
N PRO A 44 11.69 14.04 2.19
CA PRO A 44 12.15 15.17 2.99
C PRO A 44 11.20 16.34 2.72
N VAL A 45 10.54 16.84 3.77
CA VAL A 45 9.80 18.09 3.68
C VAL A 45 10.83 19.20 3.50
N ALA A 46 10.77 19.89 2.36
CA ALA A 46 11.52 21.14 2.14
C ALA A 46 10.94 22.27 2.98
#